data_AF-A0A0D6M005-F1
#
_entry.id   AF-A0A0D6M005-F1
#
_cell.length_a   1.000
_cell.length_b   1.000
_cell.length_c   1.000
_cell.angle_alpha   90.00
_cell.angle_beta   90.00
_cell.angle_gamma   90.00
#
_symmetry.space_group_name_H-M   'P 1'
#
loop_
_entity.id
_entity.type
_entity.pdbx_description
1 polymer ?
#
loop_
_entity_poly.entity_id
_entity_poly.type
_entity_poly.pdbx_seq_one_letter_code
_entity_poly.pdbx_strand_id
1 'polypeptide(L)'
;MSKLAGRFTTTAFTLSIVQFDSEDRMLDQLRFDAPNGTQFRCAINKFAGGVIFDRLNVSENMLEYRILLPTPLTNDPWMLGLEWDDPFGANNDFNKIPGKPPYWSSAFLSFQYAIDSLFIEAASSKASLQTELRLLRMPEPAYSVNSVAAFIGIASYVWGLCAFVLVIHTAREIANERSTVKL
;
A
#
# COMPACT_ATOMS: atom_id res chain seq x y z
N MET A 1 26.31 -6.15 -7.25
CA MET A 1 25.42 -6.37 -6.10
C MET A 1 26.05 -5.99 -4.75
N SER A 2 27.32 -6.28 -4.44
CA SER A 2 27.94 -5.83 -3.16
C SER A 2 27.86 -4.32 -2.89
N LYS A 3 28.00 -3.50 -3.95
CA LYS A 3 27.78 -2.04 -3.88
C LYS A 3 26.35 -1.65 -3.45
N LEU A 4 25.33 -2.47 -3.74
CA LEU A 4 23.94 -2.23 -3.35
C LEU A 4 23.76 -2.35 -1.84
N ALA A 5 24.32 -3.41 -1.24
CA ALA A 5 24.31 -3.61 0.21
C ALA A 5 25.00 -2.47 0.96
N GLY A 6 26.11 -1.95 0.41
CA GLY A 6 26.83 -0.80 0.97
C GLY A 6 26.02 0.50 0.98
N ARG A 7 25.11 0.71 0.01
CA ARG A 7 24.26 1.92 -0.04
C ARG A 7 23.17 1.94 1.01
N PHE A 8 22.73 0.77 1.46
CA PHE A 8 21.68 0.65 2.47
C PHE A 8 22.22 0.31 3.85
N THR A 9 23.47 -0.10 4.01
CA THR A 9 23.98 -0.39 5.35
C THR A 9 24.19 0.90 6.14
N THR A 10 23.47 1.05 7.25
CA THR A 10 23.66 2.14 8.23
C THR A 10 24.03 1.57 9.59
N THR A 11 24.25 2.44 10.58
CA THR A 11 24.47 2.03 11.98
C THR A 11 23.27 1.30 12.59
N ALA A 12 22.07 1.47 12.04
CA ALA A 12 20.82 0.89 12.57
C ALA A 12 20.36 -0.37 11.82
N PHE A 13 20.81 -0.59 10.58
CA PHE A 13 20.39 -1.75 9.79
C PHE A 13 21.48 -2.19 8.81
N THR A 14 21.62 -3.51 8.65
CA THR A 14 22.56 -4.13 7.72
C THR A 14 21.77 -4.88 6.65
N LEU A 15 21.94 -4.47 5.39
CA LEU A 15 21.34 -5.17 4.26
C LEU A 15 22.32 -6.25 3.77
N SER A 16 21.90 -7.52 3.82
CA SER A 16 22.66 -8.64 3.25
C SER A 16 21.98 -9.13 1.98
N ILE A 17 22.78 -9.46 0.97
CA ILE A 17 22.28 -10.01 -0.30
C ILE A 17 22.57 -11.51 -0.27
N VAL A 18 21.52 -12.30 -0.40
CA VAL A 18 21.61 -13.76 -0.47
C VAL A 18 21.36 -14.18 -1.91
N GLN A 19 22.29 -14.92 -2.48
CA GLN A 19 22.14 -15.53 -3.80
C GLN A 19 21.50 -16.91 -3.62
N PHE A 20 20.47 -17.19 -4.41
CA PHE A 20 19.81 -18.49 -4.47
C PHE A 20 20.18 -19.20 -5.77
N ASP A 21 20.21 -20.54 -5.73
CA ASP A 21 20.59 -21.36 -6.89
C ASP A 21 19.49 -21.46 -7.96
N SER A 22 18.22 -21.18 -7.59
CA SER A 22 17.05 -21.27 -8.48
C SER A 22 15.95 -20.30 -8.06
N GLU A 23 15.12 -19.89 -9.03
CA GLU A 23 13.92 -19.07 -8.80
C GLU A 23 12.95 -19.75 -7.83
N ASP A 24 12.70 -21.06 -7.98
CA ASP A 24 11.79 -21.82 -7.13
C ASP A 24 12.21 -21.80 -5.65
N ARG A 25 13.50 -22.02 -5.38
CA ARG A 25 14.04 -21.95 -4.00
C ARG A 25 13.88 -20.59 -3.37
N MET A 26 14.10 -19.54 -4.15
CA MET A 26 13.91 -18.17 -3.67
C MET A 26 12.43 -17.90 -3.39
N LEU A 27 11.54 -18.31 -4.29
CA LEU A 27 10.09 -18.16 -4.12
C LEU A 27 9.58 -18.88 -2.87
N ASP A 28 10.01 -20.12 -2.65
CA ASP A 28 9.62 -20.89 -1.47
C ASP A 28 10.11 -20.24 -0.18
N GLN A 29 11.33 -19.70 -0.19
CA GLN A 29 11.88 -18.98 0.96
C GLN A 29 11.13 -17.67 1.24
N LEU A 30 10.76 -16.92 0.21
CA LEU A 30 9.97 -15.69 0.33
C LEU A 30 8.54 -15.97 0.81
N ARG A 31 7.93 -17.06 0.34
CA ARG A 31 6.61 -17.51 0.82
C ARG A 31 6.65 -17.91 2.29
N PHE A 32 7.68 -18.65 2.70
CA PHE A 32 7.87 -19.05 4.09
C PHE A 32 8.11 -17.84 5.01
N ASP A 33 8.80 -16.81 4.51
CA ASP A 33 9.12 -15.60 5.27
C ASP A 33 8.03 -14.53 5.23
N ALA A 34 6.92 -14.76 4.52
CA ALA A 34 5.87 -13.77 4.37
C ALA A 34 5.32 -13.32 5.74
N PRO A 35 5.21 -12.01 5.99
CA PRO A 35 4.77 -11.49 7.28
C PRO A 35 3.33 -11.92 7.54
N ASN A 36 3.00 -12.36 8.77
CA ASN A 36 1.67 -12.84 9.13
C ASN A 36 0.64 -11.68 9.21
N GLY A 37 0.25 -11.11 8.08
CA GLY A 37 -0.99 -10.33 7.89
C GLY A 37 -1.22 -9.09 8.79
N THR A 38 -0.33 -8.75 9.72
CA THR A 38 -0.52 -7.61 10.61
C THR A 38 -0.21 -6.33 9.83
N GLN A 39 -1.26 -5.72 9.28
CA GLN A 39 -1.27 -4.46 8.51
C GLN A 39 -0.56 -3.26 9.18
N PHE A 40 -0.03 -3.41 10.40
CA PHE A 40 0.50 -2.32 11.24
C PHE A 40 1.89 -2.57 11.84
N ARG A 41 2.55 -3.69 11.55
CA ARG A 41 3.93 -3.95 12.00
C ARG A 41 4.80 -4.32 10.78
N CYS A 42 6.08 -3.94 10.84
CA CYS A 42 7.09 -4.06 9.76
C CYS A 42 6.73 -5.09 8.68
N ALA A 43 6.53 -4.63 7.44
CA ALA A 43 6.20 -5.47 6.30
C ALA A 43 7.36 -6.38 5.83
N ILE A 44 8.48 -6.36 6.55
CA ILE A 44 9.71 -7.09 6.25
C ILE A 44 10.03 -7.96 7.46
N ASN A 45 10.18 -9.25 7.24
CA ASN A 45 10.64 -10.21 8.24
C ASN A 45 12.14 -10.44 8.06
N LYS A 46 12.58 -11.60 7.55
CA LYS A 46 13.99 -11.88 7.27
C LYS A 46 14.44 -11.31 5.92
N PHE A 47 13.58 -11.36 4.92
CA PHE A 47 13.83 -10.91 3.56
C PHE A 47 12.86 -9.78 3.20
N ALA A 48 13.41 -8.70 2.65
CA ALA A 48 12.59 -7.60 2.14
C ALA A 48 11.95 -7.92 0.77
N GLY A 49 12.58 -8.81 0.01
CA GLY A 49 12.13 -9.21 -1.32
C GLY A 49 13.20 -10.03 -2.05
N GLY A 50 12.82 -10.59 -3.19
CA GLY A 50 13.71 -11.21 -4.17
C GLY A 50 13.83 -10.34 -5.42
N VAL A 51 14.94 -10.46 -6.13
CA VAL A 51 15.15 -9.81 -7.42
C VAL A 51 15.62 -10.85 -8.41
N ILE A 52 14.93 -10.95 -9.54
CA ILE A 52 15.29 -11.82 -10.65
C ILE A 52 15.71 -10.94 -11.81
N PHE A 53 16.87 -11.21 -12.37
CA PHE A 53 17.34 -10.54 -13.58
C PHE A 53 17.10 -11.49 -14.75
N ASP A 54 16.16 -11.15 -15.61
CA ASP A 54 15.84 -11.95 -16.80
C ASP A 54 16.83 -11.62 -17.93
N ARG A 55 17.21 -10.33 -18.08
CA ARG A 55 18.25 -9.89 -19.02
C ARG A 55 19.12 -8.81 -18.37
N LEU A 56 20.44 -9.01 -18.42
CA LEU A 56 21.41 -8.03 -17.92
C LEU A 56 22.60 -7.95 -18.88
N ASN A 57 22.62 -6.91 -19.71
CA ASN A 57 23.74 -6.59 -20.59
C ASN A 57 24.07 -5.10 -20.50
N VAL A 58 25.16 -4.78 -19.79
CA VAL A 58 25.61 -3.40 -19.59
C VAL A 58 26.12 -2.79 -20.89
N SER A 59 26.77 -3.57 -21.77
CA SER A 59 27.28 -3.05 -23.06
C SER A 59 26.18 -2.71 -24.04
N GLU A 60 25.04 -3.40 -23.99
CA GLU A 60 23.88 -3.16 -24.85
C GLU A 60 22.83 -2.26 -24.17
N ASN A 61 23.12 -1.73 -22.97
CA ASN A 61 22.17 -0.96 -22.16
C ASN A 61 20.84 -1.69 -21.92
N MET A 62 20.89 -3.02 -21.77
CA MET A 62 19.71 -3.85 -21.58
C MET A 62 19.61 -4.33 -20.12
N LEU A 63 18.53 -3.95 -19.46
CA LEU A 63 18.20 -4.36 -18.10
C LEU A 63 16.72 -4.77 -18.03
N GLU A 64 16.46 -6.02 -17.75
CA GLU A 64 15.13 -6.59 -17.51
C GLU A 64 15.17 -7.36 -16.18
N TYR A 65 14.35 -6.93 -15.23
CA TYR A 65 14.30 -7.54 -13.91
C TYR A 65 12.89 -7.50 -13.31
N ARG A 66 12.65 -8.41 -12.37
CA ARG A 66 11.43 -8.52 -11.58
C ARG A 66 11.77 -8.44 -10.10
N ILE A 67 11.08 -7.57 -9.37
CA ILE A 67 11.13 -7.51 -7.91
C ILE A 67 9.96 -8.32 -7.37
N LEU A 68 10.26 -9.30 -6.53
CA LEU A 68 9.30 -10.17 -5.88
C LEU A 68 9.20 -9.79 -4.41
N LEU A 69 8.00 -9.43 -3.97
CA LEU A 69 7.75 -9.03 -2.60
C LEU A 69 6.94 -10.12 -1.88
N PRO A 70 7.36 -10.54 -0.68
CA PRO A 70 6.60 -11.49 0.10
C PRO A 70 5.33 -10.80 0.59
N THR A 71 4.16 -11.29 0.19
CA THR A 71 2.86 -10.73 0.60
C THR A 71 1.98 -11.82 1.22
N PRO A 72 1.38 -11.57 2.39
CA PRO A 72 0.34 -12.42 2.94
C PRO A 72 -1.04 -12.12 2.34
N LEU A 73 -1.17 -11.02 1.59
CA LEU A 73 -2.45 -10.51 1.11
C LEU A 73 -2.88 -11.28 -0.13
N THR A 74 -4.08 -11.86 -0.08
CA THR A 74 -4.75 -12.48 -1.25
C THR A 74 -5.33 -11.45 -2.21
N ASN A 75 -5.55 -10.22 -1.75
CA ASN A 75 -6.09 -9.12 -2.55
C ASN A 75 -4.93 -8.38 -3.22
N ASP A 76 -5.10 -7.94 -4.48
CA ASP A 76 -4.10 -7.14 -5.20
C ASP A 76 -3.92 -5.76 -4.51
N PRO A 77 -2.82 -5.54 -3.77
CA PRO A 77 -2.59 -4.28 -3.09
C PRO A 77 -2.06 -3.20 -4.04
N TRP A 78 -1.66 -3.57 -5.26
CA TRP A 78 -1.05 -2.68 -6.25
C TRP A 78 -2.10 -1.99 -7.12
N MET A 79 -3.32 -2.57 -7.19
CA MET A 79 -4.48 -1.99 -7.87
C MET A 79 -4.19 -1.64 -9.33
N LEU A 80 -3.28 -2.37 -9.99
CA LEU A 80 -2.80 -2.04 -11.33
C LEU A 80 -3.88 -2.20 -12.41
N GLY A 81 -4.87 -3.06 -12.15
CA GLY A 81 -6.01 -3.29 -13.03
C GLY A 81 -7.26 -2.49 -12.65
N LEU A 82 -7.19 -1.64 -11.62
CA LEU A 82 -8.32 -0.83 -11.19
C LEU A 82 -8.11 0.61 -11.69
N GLU A 83 -9.15 1.16 -12.31
CA GLU A 83 -9.24 2.62 -12.48
C GLU A 83 -9.34 3.27 -11.10
N TRP A 84 -8.87 4.51 -10.99
CA TRP A 84 -8.89 5.25 -9.73
C TRP A 84 -10.30 5.25 -9.14
N ASP A 85 -10.48 4.54 -8.03
CA ASP A 85 -11.78 4.38 -7.39
C ASP A 85 -12.18 5.74 -6.79
N ASP A 86 -13.20 6.36 -7.38
CA ASP A 86 -13.76 7.67 -7.05
C ASP A 86 -12.75 8.85 -7.11
N PRO A 87 -12.48 9.43 -8.30
CA PRO A 87 -11.56 10.57 -8.46
C PRO A 87 -12.04 11.85 -7.75
N PHE A 88 -13.32 11.92 -7.40
CA PHE A 88 -13.92 13.03 -6.63
C PHE A 88 -14.25 12.62 -5.19
N GLY A 89 -13.83 11.42 -4.80
CA GLY A 89 -14.13 10.80 -3.53
C GLY A 89 -13.34 11.39 -2.39
N ALA A 90 -13.84 11.09 -1.19
CA ALA A 90 -13.15 11.44 0.03
C ALA A 90 -11.85 10.64 0.15
N ASN A 91 -10.71 11.28 -0.12
CA ASN A 91 -9.42 10.71 0.18
C ASN A 91 -9.19 10.75 1.70
N ASN A 92 -9.20 9.57 2.32
CA ASN A 92 -9.00 9.40 3.76
C ASN A 92 -7.51 9.18 4.13
N ASP A 93 -6.60 9.24 3.14
CA ASP A 93 -5.16 9.11 3.36
C ASP A 93 -4.49 10.47 3.47
N PHE A 94 -4.45 11.01 4.69
CA PHE A 94 -3.83 12.29 5.02
C PHE A 94 -2.31 12.21 5.20
N ASN A 95 -1.69 11.06 4.96
CA ASN A 95 -0.26 10.90 5.15
C ASN A 95 0.52 11.60 4.02
N LYS A 96 1.69 12.14 4.37
CA LYS A 96 2.62 12.71 3.39
C LYS A 96 3.06 11.68 2.34
N ILE A 97 3.16 10.43 2.76
CA ILE A 97 3.47 9.28 1.90
C ILE A 97 2.20 8.43 1.84
N PRO A 98 1.67 8.13 0.64
CA PRO A 98 0.45 7.35 0.54
C PRO A 98 0.64 5.96 1.13
N GLY A 99 -0.34 5.50 1.88
CA GLY A 99 -0.36 4.15 2.48
C GLY A 99 -0.71 3.06 1.47
N LYS A 100 -1.37 3.41 0.36
CA LYS A 100 -1.74 2.50 -0.72
C LYS A 100 -1.54 3.16 -2.10
N PRO A 101 -0.99 2.44 -3.08
CA PRO A 101 -0.33 1.13 -2.96
C PRO A 101 0.90 1.16 -2.05
N PRO A 102 1.33 0.01 -1.48
CA PRO A 102 2.36 -0.05 -0.42
C PRO A 102 3.80 0.09 -0.97
N TYR A 103 4.04 1.02 -1.89
CA TYR A 103 5.35 1.24 -2.53
C TYR A 103 6.46 1.59 -1.53
N TRP A 104 6.12 2.31 -0.46
CA TRP A 104 7.09 2.76 0.54
C TRP A 104 7.28 1.75 1.67
N SER A 105 6.17 1.22 2.21
CA SER A 105 6.21 0.24 3.31
C SER A 105 6.87 -1.08 2.90
N SER A 106 6.82 -1.45 1.61
CA SER A 106 7.52 -2.61 1.04
C SER A 106 8.97 -2.34 0.61
N ALA A 107 9.44 -1.09 0.73
CA ALA A 107 10.73 -0.64 0.19
C ALA A 107 10.93 -0.86 -1.33
N PHE A 108 9.85 -1.11 -2.08
CA PHE A 108 9.89 -1.36 -3.54
C PHE A 108 10.64 -0.26 -4.30
N LEU A 109 10.24 1.00 -4.09
CA LEU A 109 10.84 2.14 -4.81
C LEU A 109 12.32 2.34 -4.44
N SER A 110 12.70 1.99 -3.21
CA SER A 110 14.10 2.04 -2.78
C SER A 110 14.94 1.01 -3.53
N PHE A 111 14.43 -0.22 -3.68
CA PHE A 111 15.13 -1.26 -4.46
C PHE A 111 15.18 -0.90 -5.93
N GLN A 112 14.08 -0.45 -6.52
CA GLN A 112 14.02 -0.02 -7.91
C GLN A 112 15.06 1.07 -8.19
N TYR A 113 15.04 2.17 -7.41
CA TYR A 113 16.00 3.26 -7.58
C TYR A 113 17.44 2.77 -7.48
N ALA A 114 17.73 1.87 -6.54
CA ALA A 114 19.09 1.43 -6.31
C ALA A 114 19.60 0.45 -7.39
N ILE A 115 18.74 -0.41 -7.94
CA ILE A 115 19.07 -1.27 -9.09
C ILE A 115 19.31 -0.39 -10.32
N ASP A 116 18.38 0.50 -10.62
CA ASP A 116 18.43 1.36 -11.81
C ASP A 116 19.64 2.28 -11.78
N SER A 117 19.90 2.94 -10.64
CA SER A 117 21.05 3.84 -10.50
C SER A 117 22.39 3.10 -10.60
N LEU A 118 22.50 1.88 -10.08
CA LEU A 118 23.71 1.06 -10.23
C LEU A 118 23.93 0.64 -11.68
N PHE A 119 22.85 0.30 -12.39
CA PHE A 119 22.93 -0.03 -13.80
C PHE A 119 23.33 1.18 -14.64
N ILE A 120 22.72 2.34 -14.41
CA ILE A 120 23.06 3.60 -15.09
C ILE A 120 24.51 4.00 -14.82
N GLU A 121 24.99 3.89 -13.58
CA GLU A 121 26.40 4.15 -13.21
C GLU A 121 27.36 3.20 -13.94
N ALA A 122 26.98 1.93 -14.10
CA ALA A 122 27.80 0.95 -14.81
C ALA A 122 27.78 1.14 -16.34
N ALA A 123 26.64 1.52 -16.89
CA ALA A 123 26.42 1.70 -18.33
C ALA A 123 26.97 3.03 -18.86
N SER A 124 26.97 4.08 -18.02
CA SER A 124 27.36 5.43 -18.43
C SER A 124 28.58 5.93 -17.65
N SER A 125 29.71 6.07 -18.37
CA SER A 125 30.96 6.61 -17.82
C SER A 125 30.92 8.12 -17.51
N LYS A 126 29.85 8.82 -17.89
CA LYS A 126 29.68 10.28 -17.71
C LYS A 126 28.45 10.69 -16.90
N ALA A 127 27.61 9.74 -16.49
CA ALA A 127 26.42 10.06 -15.70
C ALA A 127 26.80 10.28 -14.23
N SER A 128 27.20 11.51 -13.90
CA SER A 128 27.06 12.03 -12.55
C SER A 128 25.56 12.07 -12.24
N LEU A 129 25.02 10.97 -11.73
CA LEU A 129 23.62 10.88 -11.28
C LEU A 129 23.37 12.03 -10.30
N GLN A 130 22.42 12.91 -10.61
CA GLN A 130 21.94 13.87 -9.63
C GLN A 130 21.51 13.09 -8.39
N THR A 131 22.21 13.35 -7.29
CA THR A 131 22.31 12.47 -6.13
C THR A 131 21.03 12.38 -5.30
N GLU A 132 20.02 13.18 -5.63
CA GLU A 132 18.82 13.33 -4.81
C GLU A 132 17.54 13.18 -5.64
N LEU A 133 16.98 11.97 -5.62
CA LEU A 133 15.62 11.73 -6.11
C LEU A 133 14.63 11.98 -4.98
N ARG A 134 13.71 12.93 -5.18
CA ARG A 134 12.60 13.20 -4.24
C ARG A 134 11.29 12.81 -4.88
N LEU A 135 10.57 11.93 -4.20
CA LEU A 135 9.21 11.56 -4.55
C LEU A 135 8.24 12.50 -3.85
N LEU A 136 7.37 13.13 -4.62
CA LEU A 136 6.33 14.03 -4.12
C LEU A 136 4.97 13.52 -4.56
N ARG A 137 4.00 13.56 -3.65
CA ARG A 137 2.61 13.26 -3.95
C ARG A 137 2.04 14.37 -4.83
N MET A 138 1.10 14.01 -5.71
CA MET A 138 0.29 14.99 -6.42
C MET A 138 -0.47 15.86 -5.41
N PRO A 139 -0.56 17.19 -5.61
CA PRO A 139 -1.30 18.06 -4.70
C PRO A 139 -2.77 17.65 -4.63
N GLU A 140 -3.32 17.66 -3.42
CA GLU A 140 -4.74 17.43 -3.17
C GLU A 140 -5.53 18.75 -3.27
N PRO A 141 -6.79 18.71 -3.72
CA PRO A 141 -7.62 19.91 -3.77
C PRO A 141 -7.83 20.48 -2.36
N ALA A 142 -7.77 21.81 -2.25
CA ALA A 142 -7.89 22.53 -0.97
C ALA A 142 -9.24 22.31 -0.25
N TYR A 143 -10.28 21.86 -0.98
CA TYR A 143 -11.60 21.59 -0.45
C TYR A 143 -11.96 20.13 -0.71
N SER A 144 -11.67 19.26 0.25
CA SER A 144 -12.27 17.93 0.28
C SER A 144 -13.69 18.10 0.81
N VAL A 145 -14.72 17.82 0.01
CA VAL A 145 -16.14 17.81 0.43
C VAL A 145 -16.48 16.68 1.42
N ASN A 146 -15.47 16.13 2.11
CA ASN A 146 -15.52 14.87 2.84
C ASN A 146 -16.55 14.86 3.96
N SER A 147 -16.69 15.94 4.74
CA SER A 147 -17.61 15.95 5.88
C SER A 147 -19.07 16.01 5.44
N VAL A 148 -19.40 16.83 4.44
CA VAL A 148 -20.75 16.94 3.88
C VAL A 148 -21.12 15.67 3.11
N ALA A 149 -20.21 15.15 2.29
CA ALA A 149 -20.42 13.91 1.55
C ALA A 149 -20.58 12.71 2.50
N ALA A 150 -19.74 12.59 3.53
CA ALA A 150 -19.86 11.54 4.55
C ALA A 150 -21.17 11.63 5.33
N PHE A 151 -21.60 12.86 5.69
CA PHE A 151 -22.88 13.07 6.33
C PHE A 151 -24.04 12.63 5.44
N ILE A 152 -24.06 13.01 4.16
CA ILE A 152 -25.09 12.58 3.20
C ILE A 152 -25.10 11.06 3.04
N GLY A 153 -23.93 10.43 2.98
CA GLY A 153 -23.81 8.97 2.89
C GLY A 153 -24.41 8.21 4.07
N ILE A 154 -24.38 8.79 5.27
CA ILE A 154 -24.92 8.17 6.50
C ILE A 154 -26.33 8.69 6.85
N ALA A 155 -26.79 9.77 6.20
CA ALA A 155 -28.04 10.45 6.53
C ALA A 155 -29.26 9.52 6.51
N SER A 156 -29.33 8.57 5.57
CA SER A 156 -30.42 7.58 5.49
C SER A 156 -30.53 6.72 6.76
N TYR A 157 -29.40 6.32 7.35
CA TYR A 157 -29.38 5.56 8.60
C TYR A 157 -29.83 6.41 9.79
N VAL A 158 -29.42 7.67 9.85
CA VAL A 158 -29.84 8.60 10.90
C VAL A 158 -31.35 8.82 10.84
N TRP A 159 -31.91 9.05 9.65
CA TRP A 159 -33.35 9.18 9.45
C TRP A 159 -34.10 7.90 9.81
N GLY A 160 -33.55 6.73 9.45
CA GLY A 160 -34.10 5.42 9.83
C GLY A 160 -34.19 5.24 11.34
N LEU A 161 -33.15 5.60 12.09
CA LEU A 161 -33.15 5.56 13.56
C LEU A 161 -34.20 6.49 14.17
N CYS A 162 -34.30 7.73 13.67
CA CYS A 162 -35.32 8.68 14.12
C CYS A 162 -36.74 8.13 13.89
N ALA A 163 -37.02 7.60 12.71
CA ALA A 163 -38.31 7.01 12.38
C ALA A 163 -38.62 5.78 13.27
N PHE A 164 -37.63 4.93 13.51
CA PHE A 164 -37.77 3.74 14.34
C PHE A 164 -38.19 4.08 15.78
N VAL A 165 -37.58 5.11 16.39
CA VAL A 165 -37.96 5.59 17.72
C VAL A 165 -39.42 6.09 17.75
N LEU A 166 -39.83 6.84 16.72
CA LEU A 166 -41.21 7.32 16.59
C LEU A 166 -42.22 6.17 16.45
N VAL A 167 -41.89 5.15 15.64
CA VAL A 167 -42.73 3.96 15.46
C VAL A 167 -42.87 3.18 16.77
N ILE A 168 -41.81 3.01 17.55
CA ILE A 168 -41.89 2.35 18.86
C ILE A 168 -42.78 3.15 19.82
N HIS A 169 -42.60 4.47 19.89
CA HIS A 169 -43.38 5.32 20.79
C HIS A 169 -44.88 5.25 20.46
N THR A 170 -45.21 5.44 19.18
CA THR A 170 -46.59 5.38 18.70
C THR A 170 -47.22 3.99 18.88
N ALA A 171 -46.50 2.91 18.57
CA ALA A 171 -46.98 1.55 18.81
C ALA A 171 -47.24 1.28 20.30
N ARG A 172 -46.37 1.79 21.19
CA ARG A 172 -46.55 1.69 22.64
C ARG A 172 -47.79 2.43 23.12
N GLU A 173 -48.02 3.66 22.65
CA GLU A 173 -49.21 4.44 23.01
C GLU A 173 -50.49 3.75 22.54
N ILE A 174 -50.55 3.30 21.28
CA ILE A 174 -51.70 2.56 20.75
C ILE A 174 -51.98 1.28 21.56
N ALA A 175 -50.94 0.53 21.93
CA ALA A 175 -51.08 -0.66 22.75
C ALA A 175 -51.63 -0.33 24.15
N ASN A 176 -51.14 0.75 24.77
CA ASN A 176 -51.62 1.22 26.07
C ASN A 176 -53.09 1.64 26.00
N GLU A 177 -53.50 2.45 25.02
CA GLU A 177 -54.90 2.85 24.84
C GLU A 177 -55.81 1.65 24.61
N ARG A 178 -55.38 0.68 23.80
CA ARG A 178 -56.15 -0.54 23.56
C ARG A 178 -56.28 -1.42 24.81
N SER A 179 -55.30 -1.38 25.70
CA SER A 179 -55.32 -2.12 26.97
C SER A 179 -56.23 -1.49 28.01
N THR A 180 -56.38 -0.16 28.02
CA THR A 180 -57.22 0.56 28.99
C THR A 180 -58.69 0.59 28.62
N VAL A 181 -59.06 0.47 27.34
CA VAL A 181 -60.46 0.44 26.86
C VAL A 181 -61.17 -0.89 27.15
N LYS A 182 -60.46 -1.94 27.60
CA LYS A 182 -61.05 -3.26 27.91
C LYS A 182 -61.47 -3.45 29.39
N LEU A 183 -61.67 -2.37 30.14
CA LEU A 183 -62.17 -2.39 31.52
C LEU A 183 -63.59 -1.82 31.59
#